data_AF-A0A853D9C3-F1
#
_entry.id   AF-A0A853D9C3-F1
#
_cell.length_a   1.000
_cell.length_b   1.000
_cell.length_c   1.000
_cell.angle_alpha   90.00
_cell.angle_beta   90.00
_cell.angle_gamma   90.00
#
_symmetry.space_group_name_H-M   'P 1'
#
loop_
_entity.id
_entity.type
_entity.pdbx_description
1 polymer ?
#
loop_
_entity_poly.entity_id
_entity_poly.type
_entity_poly.pdbx_seq_one_letter_code
_entity_poly.pdbx_strand_id
1 'polypeptide(L)'
;MFQNPFSFDGRIRRLEYGLSYLIYFILYLGVSFLWQEFPSAALFFYPFISVLIWFLLAQGAKRCHDLGNSGFYQFIPFYGLLMVFQDGKSGINRYGRNPKEVGVSSRDSEKNSLQLPSGKLSIVHSMLRLSSPILINVLLAAMLMEYLNVSDIELFMYILLTVIPCHFLALIMNHNSHAFEIDGKGQFKERVIYSSVFYVLVRLYTLYFRATEIYVQAIFFELIVVGLLLCLTYFSFQLYKVIFRKSSLTYEN
;
A
#
# COMPACT_ATOMS: atom_id res chain seq x y z
N MET A 1 -11.25 22.77 8.08
CA MET A 1 -9.99 22.40 7.38
C MET A 1 -9.04 21.87 8.44
N PHE A 2 -8.33 20.76 8.19
CA PHE A 2 -7.53 20.01 9.16
C PHE A 2 -8.28 19.47 10.37
N GLN A 3 -9.44 18.84 10.15
CA GLN A 3 -10.06 18.05 11.22
C GLN A 3 -9.29 16.73 11.40
N ASN A 4 -8.92 16.43 12.65
CA ASN A 4 -8.15 15.24 13.04
C ASN A 4 -6.93 14.97 12.13
N PRO A 5 -5.93 15.87 12.12
CA PRO A 5 -4.84 15.84 11.13
C PRO A 5 -3.93 14.61 11.23
N PHE A 6 -3.88 13.97 12.39
CA PHE A 6 -3.08 12.75 12.63
C PHE A 6 -3.91 11.46 12.55
N SER A 7 -5.19 11.55 12.18
CA SER A 7 -6.04 10.38 11.94
C SER A 7 -6.03 10.00 10.45
N PHE A 8 -6.07 8.70 10.19
CA PHE A 8 -6.22 8.12 8.85
C PHE A 8 -7.68 8.12 8.38
N ASP A 9 -8.64 8.41 9.26
CA ASP A 9 -10.05 8.35 8.96
C ASP A 9 -10.58 9.64 8.32
N GLY A 10 -11.49 9.45 7.37
CA GLY A 10 -12.15 10.54 6.65
C GLY A 10 -11.51 10.84 5.30
N ARG A 11 -11.86 12.02 4.76
CA ARG A 11 -11.57 12.41 3.38
C ARG A 11 -11.06 13.84 3.35
N ILE A 12 -10.01 14.10 2.58
CA ILE A 12 -9.48 15.45 2.35
C ILE A 12 -9.43 15.79 0.86
N ARG A 13 -9.63 17.07 0.54
CA ARG A 13 -9.55 17.59 -0.82
C ARG A 13 -8.12 17.99 -1.18
N ARG A 14 -7.90 18.28 -2.48
CA ARG A 14 -6.61 18.75 -3.03
C ARG A 14 -5.95 19.88 -2.23
N LEU A 15 -6.71 20.89 -1.80
CA LEU A 15 -6.16 22.05 -1.08
C LEU A 15 -5.58 21.66 0.28
N GLU A 16 -6.30 20.87 1.08
CA GLU A 16 -5.81 20.40 2.37
C GLU A 16 -4.61 19.45 2.18
N TYR A 17 -4.65 18.59 1.15
CA TYR A 17 -3.53 17.72 0.80
C TYR A 17 -2.27 18.52 0.41
N GLY A 18 -2.40 19.50 -0.49
CA GLY A 18 -1.28 20.36 -0.90
C GLY A 18 -0.72 21.19 0.26
N LEU A 19 -1.59 21.74 1.11
CA LEU A 19 -1.17 22.47 2.30
C LEU A 19 -0.47 21.55 3.31
N SER A 20 -0.86 20.28 3.40
CA SER A 20 -0.17 19.28 4.24
C SER A 20 1.28 19.08 3.80
N TYR A 21 1.52 18.96 2.49
CA TYR A 21 2.88 18.86 1.94
C TYR A 21 3.68 20.15 2.14
N LEU A 22 3.05 21.31 1.98
CA LEU A 22 3.71 22.59 2.24
C LEU A 22 4.13 22.72 3.72
N ILE A 23 3.24 22.39 4.65
CA ILE A 23 3.54 22.39 6.10
C ILE A 23 4.70 21.42 6.39
N TYR A 24 4.62 20.20 5.88
CA TYR A 24 5.70 19.22 6.03
C TYR A 24 7.03 19.75 5.50
N PHE A 25 7.04 20.33 4.29
CA PHE A 25 8.25 20.85 3.65
C PHE A 25 8.90 21.96 4.47
N ILE A 26 8.11 22.95 4.94
CA ILE A 26 8.62 24.06 5.76
C ILE A 26 9.20 23.54 7.08
N LEU A 27 8.48 22.65 7.77
CA LEU A 27 8.94 22.09 9.05
C LEU A 27 10.18 21.20 8.87
N TYR A 28 10.22 20.40 7.81
CA TYR A 28 11.38 19.57 7.47
C TYR A 28 12.62 20.42 7.20
N LEU A 29 12.50 21.51 6.45
CA LEU A 29 13.61 22.45 6.24
C LEU A 29 14.08 23.05 7.56
N GLY A 30 13.17 23.51 8.41
CA GLY A 30 13.51 24.06 9.73
C GLY A 30 14.28 23.07 10.61
N VAL A 31 13.84 21.82 10.68
CA VAL A 31 14.55 20.74 11.40
C VAL A 31 15.91 20.47 10.78
N SER A 32 16.01 20.48 9.46
CA SER A 32 17.26 20.22 8.75
C SER A 32 18.31 21.30 9.04
N PHE A 33 17.91 22.58 9.10
CA PHE A 33 18.80 23.66 9.54
C PHE A 33 19.23 23.49 11.00
N LEU A 34 18.29 23.22 11.91
CA LEU A 34 18.60 23.03 13.33
C LEU A 34 19.52 21.81 13.56
N TRP A 35 19.36 20.74 12.79
CA TRP A 35 20.22 19.58 12.86
C TRP A 35 21.68 19.92 12.51
N GLN A 36 21.90 20.77 11.50
CA GLN A 36 23.25 21.18 11.10
C GLN A 36 23.94 22.04 12.16
N GLU A 37 23.18 22.92 12.82
CA GLU A 37 23.69 23.77 13.89
C GLU A 37 23.94 22.99 15.20
N PHE A 38 23.15 21.93 15.46
CA PHE A 38 23.21 21.17 16.72
C PHE A 38 23.38 19.65 16.48
N PRO A 39 24.50 19.19 15.90
CA PRO A 39 24.70 17.79 15.54
C PRO A 39 24.73 16.85 16.76
N SER A 40 25.19 17.32 17.93
CA SER A 40 25.18 16.55 19.18
C SER A 40 23.75 16.32 19.71
N ALA A 41 22.77 17.10 19.26
CA ALA A 41 21.36 16.94 19.59
C ALA A 41 20.59 16.07 18.58
N ALA A 42 21.27 15.43 17.63
CA ALA A 42 20.69 14.56 16.60
C ALA A 42 19.57 13.64 17.12
N LEU A 43 19.80 13.00 18.28
CA LEU A 43 18.85 12.06 18.86
C LEU A 43 17.48 12.70 19.20
N PHE A 44 17.46 14.00 19.54
CA PHE A 44 16.25 14.74 19.88
C PHE A 44 15.36 15.07 18.68
N PHE A 45 15.89 15.02 17.45
CA PHE A 45 15.12 15.35 16.25
C PHE A 45 14.33 14.15 15.69
N TYR A 46 14.71 12.91 16.00
CA TYR A 46 14.01 11.71 15.49
C TYR A 46 12.53 11.62 15.85
N PRO A 47 12.09 11.94 17.09
CA PRO A 47 10.67 11.98 17.43
C PRO A 47 9.90 13.00 16.59
N PHE A 48 10.50 14.17 16.33
CA PHE A 48 9.86 15.22 15.54
C PHE A 48 9.67 14.78 14.09
N ILE A 49 10.70 14.20 13.48
CA ILE A 49 10.63 13.64 12.12
C ILE A 49 9.57 12.54 12.05
N SER A 50 9.49 11.67 13.06
CA SER A 50 8.48 10.62 13.13
C SER A 50 7.04 11.18 13.10
N VAL A 51 6.79 12.25 13.86
CA VAL A 51 5.47 12.93 13.88
C VAL A 51 5.15 13.58 12.53
N LEU A 52 6.14 14.21 11.89
CA LEU A 52 5.96 14.79 10.55
C LEU A 52 5.62 13.73 9.49
N ILE A 53 6.31 12.59 9.53
CA ILE A 53 6.03 11.46 8.65
C ILE A 53 4.61 10.93 8.91
N TRP A 54 4.22 10.74 10.16
CA TRP A 54 2.88 10.28 10.52
C TRP A 54 1.78 11.22 10.01
N PHE A 55 1.97 12.53 10.17
CA PHE A 55 1.08 13.54 9.60
C PHE A 55 0.95 13.39 8.08
N LEU A 56 2.07 13.28 7.35
CA LEU A 56 2.04 13.15 5.90
C LEU A 56 1.31 11.87 5.45
N LEU A 57 1.57 10.75 6.14
CA LEU A 57 0.92 9.46 5.86
C LEU A 57 -0.59 9.51 6.11
N ALA A 58 -1.01 10.13 7.22
CA ALA A 58 -2.42 10.29 7.56
C ALA A 58 -3.16 11.14 6.52
N GLN A 59 -2.58 12.27 6.11
CA GLN A 59 -3.15 13.15 5.08
C GLN A 59 -3.18 12.47 3.71
N GLY A 60 -2.10 11.80 3.32
CA GLY A 60 -2.03 11.01 2.10
C GLY A 60 -3.10 9.92 2.06
N ALA A 61 -3.34 9.24 3.19
CA ALA A 61 -4.38 8.23 3.30
C ALA A 61 -5.78 8.82 3.11
N LYS A 62 -6.11 9.92 3.81
CA LYS A 62 -7.38 10.63 3.63
C LYS A 62 -7.58 11.15 2.21
N ARG A 63 -6.49 11.46 1.49
CA ARG A 63 -6.56 11.85 0.08
C ARG A 63 -6.85 10.66 -0.84
N CYS A 64 -6.24 9.50 -0.58
CA CYS A 64 -6.59 8.26 -1.25
C CYS A 64 -8.07 7.88 -1.01
N HIS A 65 -8.53 8.03 0.22
CA HIS A 65 -9.91 7.80 0.63
C HIS A 65 -10.91 8.70 -0.11
N ASP A 66 -10.53 9.96 -0.38
CA ASP A 66 -11.34 10.87 -1.18
C ASP A 66 -11.50 10.39 -2.63
N LEU A 67 -10.50 9.71 -3.19
CA LEU A 67 -10.55 9.07 -4.51
C LEU A 67 -11.25 7.69 -4.49
N GLY A 68 -11.68 7.22 -3.30
CA GLY A 68 -12.30 5.91 -3.12
C GLY A 68 -11.33 4.74 -3.03
N ASN A 69 -10.03 5.01 -2.91
CA ASN A 69 -8.97 4.01 -2.83
C ASN A 69 -8.49 3.80 -1.38
N SER A 70 -7.77 2.71 -1.12
CA SER A 70 -7.17 2.48 0.21
C SER A 70 -6.06 3.48 0.50
N GLY A 71 -5.86 3.82 1.78
CA GLY A 71 -4.83 4.76 2.21
C GLY A 71 -3.40 4.39 1.76
N PHE A 72 -3.16 3.12 1.46
CA PHE A 72 -1.89 2.61 0.99
C PHE A 72 -1.57 2.92 -0.48
N TYR A 73 -2.54 3.36 -1.27
CA TYR A 73 -2.29 3.74 -2.68
C TYR A 73 -1.28 4.89 -2.78
N GLN A 74 -1.09 5.67 -1.72
CA GLN A 74 -0.04 6.70 -1.66
C GLN A 74 1.38 6.16 -1.87
N PHE A 75 1.62 4.86 -1.65
CA PHE A 75 2.91 4.21 -1.88
C PHE A 75 3.14 3.76 -3.33
N ILE A 76 2.13 3.86 -4.19
CA ILE A 76 2.27 3.54 -5.61
C ILE A 76 3.09 4.67 -6.26
N PRO A 77 4.20 4.37 -6.97
CA PRO A 77 4.97 5.36 -7.69
C PRO A 77 4.07 6.24 -8.57
N PHE A 78 4.32 7.54 -8.55
CA PHE A 78 3.59 8.57 -9.30
C PHE A 78 2.10 8.75 -8.93
N TYR A 79 1.52 7.93 -8.06
CA TYR A 79 0.12 8.11 -7.63
C TYR A 79 -0.08 9.43 -6.86
N GLY A 80 0.96 9.94 -6.21
CA GLY A 80 0.99 11.30 -5.66
C GLY A 80 0.60 12.39 -6.67
N LEU A 81 1.03 12.27 -7.93
CA LEU A 81 0.66 13.22 -8.99
C LEU A 81 -0.85 13.17 -9.29
N LEU A 82 -1.41 11.95 -9.37
CA LEU A 82 -2.86 11.77 -9.55
C LEU A 82 -3.62 12.38 -8.36
N MET A 83 -3.14 12.18 -7.14
CA MET A 83 -3.75 12.75 -5.93
C MET A 83 -3.80 14.29 -5.95
N VAL A 84 -2.81 14.95 -6.54
CA VAL A 84 -2.75 16.41 -6.69
C VAL A 84 -3.78 16.92 -7.69
N PHE A 85 -4.00 16.25 -8.83
CA PHE A 85 -4.85 16.76 -9.91
C PHE A 85 -6.28 16.24 -9.90
N GLN A 86 -6.48 14.96 -9.57
CA GLN A 86 -7.78 14.28 -9.74
C GLN A 86 -8.86 14.83 -8.79
N ASP A 87 -10.12 14.87 -9.22
CA ASP A 87 -11.26 15.17 -8.35
C ASP A 87 -11.65 13.99 -7.47
N GLY A 88 -12.08 14.30 -6.24
CA GLY A 88 -12.63 13.32 -5.30
C GLY A 88 -13.90 12.66 -5.83
N LYS A 89 -14.19 11.44 -5.36
CA LYS A 89 -15.41 10.71 -5.70
C LYS A 89 -16.62 11.44 -5.13
N SER A 90 -17.60 11.79 -5.97
CA SER A 90 -18.86 12.40 -5.51
C SER A 90 -19.66 11.46 -4.61
N GLY A 91 -20.52 12.02 -3.78
CA GLY A 91 -21.39 11.29 -2.87
C GLY A 91 -20.68 10.69 -1.66
N ILE A 92 -21.38 9.76 -1.02
CA ILE A 92 -20.87 9.01 0.14
C ILE A 92 -20.08 7.80 -0.39
N ASN A 93 -18.90 7.57 0.17
CA ASN A 93 -18.14 6.34 -0.01
C ASN A 93 -17.86 5.68 1.36
N ARG A 94 -17.15 4.56 1.38
CA ARG A 94 -16.82 3.82 2.63
C ARG A 94 -16.01 4.62 3.66
N TYR A 95 -15.43 5.75 3.26
CA TYR A 95 -14.65 6.66 4.09
C TYR A 95 -15.42 7.90 4.52
N GLY A 96 -16.73 7.93 4.23
CA GLY A 96 -17.63 9.01 4.60
C GLY A 96 -18.05 9.89 3.43
N ARG A 97 -18.75 10.97 3.79
CA ARG A 97 -19.37 11.90 2.85
C ARG A 97 -18.33 12.76 2.13
N ASN A 98 -18.61 13.11 0.88
CA ASN A 98 -17.78 14.02 0.11
C ASN A 98 -17.63 15.37 0.84
N PRO A 99 -16.39 15.83 1.14
CA PRO A 99 -16.16 17.12 1.78
C PRO A 99 -16.67 18.32 0.97
N LYS A 100 -16.96 18.16 -0.33
CA LYS A 100 -17.60 19.21 -1.16
C LYS A 100 -19.12 19.34 -0.94
N GLU A 101 -19.77 18.30 -0.45
CA GLU A 101 -21.25 18.20 -0.40
C GLU A 101 -21.83 18.55 0.98
N VAL A 102 -21.04 19.22 1.84
CA VAL A 102 -21.48 19.75 3.13
C VAL A 102 -22.48 20.89 2.86
N GLY A 103 -23.74 20.53 2.59
CA GLY A 103 -24.82 21.47 2.25
C GLY A 103 -25.95 20.89 1.38
N VAL A 104 -25.79 19.71 0.77
CA VAL A 104 -26.83 19.09 -0.08
C VAL A 104 -27.68 18.12 0.76
N SER A 105 -29.00 18.21 0.66
CA SER A 105 -29.94 17.40 1.44
C SER A 105 -29.71 15.89 1.24
N SER A 106 -29.94 15.10 2.28
CA SER A 106 -29.75 13.63 2.28
C SER A 106 -30.57 12.90 1.21
N ARG A 107 -31.60 13.55 0.63
CA ARG A 107 -32.54 12.95 -0.33
C ARG A 107 -32.01 12.93 -1.77
N ASP A 108 -31.06 13.81 -2.11
CA ASP A 108 -30.54 13.92 -3.48
C ASP A 108 -29.33 13.01 -3.73
N SER A 109 -28.62 12.62 -2.65
CA SER A 109 -27.44 11.75 -2.72
C SER A 109 -27.78 10.29 -2.98
N GLU A 110 -28.96 9.84 -2.57
CA GLU A 110 -29.42 8.45 -2.70
C GLU A 110 -29.82 8.08 -4.14
N LYS A 111 -30.21 9.08 -4.94
CA LYS A 111 -30.64 8.90 -6.33
C LYS A 111 -29.48 8.82 -7.34
N ASN A 112 -28.28 9.23 -6.94
CA ASN A 112 -27.09 9.32 -7.81
C ASN A 112 -25.98 8.32 -7.48
N SER A 113 -26.22 7.37 -6.56
CA SER A 113 -25.32 6.23 -6.35
C SER A 113 -25.48 5.24 -7.51
N LEU A 114 -24.92 5.60 -8.67
CA LEU A 114 -24.65 4.65 -9.74
C LEU A 114 -23.88 3.47 -9.13
N GLN A 115 -24.58 2.35 -8.95
CA GLN A 115 -23.99 1.09 -8.59
C GLN A 115 -22.97 0.76 -9.68
N LEU A 116 -21.69 0.74 -9.28
CA LEU A 116 -20.62 0.34 -10.18
C LEU A 116 -20.89 -1.14 -10.55
N PRO A 117 -20.88 -1.51 -11.84
CA PRO A 117 -21.17 -2.88 -12.22
C PRO A 117 -20.17 -3.81 -11.52
N SER A 118 -20.67 -4.91 -10.96
CA SER A 118 -19.86 -6.04 -10.49
C SER A 118 -19.25 -6.77 -11.69
N GLY A 119 -18.34 -6.08 -12.37
CA GLY A 119 -17.66 -6.58 -13.56
C GLY A 119 -16.51 -7.51 -13.17
N LYS A 120 -16.35 -8.59 -13.94
CA LYS A 120 -15.15 -9.44 -13.97
C LYS A 120 -13.89 -8.62 -13.69
N LEU A 121 -13.16 -8.97 -12.63
CA LEU A 121 -12.00 -8.22 -12.19
C LEU A 121 -10.91 -8.20 -13.27
N SER A 122 -10.79 -7.05 -13.95
CA SER A 122 -9.76 -6.82 -14.97
C SER A 122 -8.37 -6.96 -14.36
N ILE A 123 -7.40 -7.46 -15.16
CA ILE A 123 -6.01 -7.63 -14.70
C ILE A 123 -5.42 -6.31 -14.17
N VAL A 124 -5.83 -5.17 -14.75
CA VAL A 124 -5.41 -3.83 -14.34
C VAL A 124 -5.87 -3.52 -12.91
N HIS A 125 -7.08 -3.93 -12.53
CA HIS A 125 -7.60 -3.72 -11.18
C HIS A 125 -6.84 -4.58 -10.15
N SER A 126 -6.52 -5.83 -10.49
CA SER A 126 -5.65 -6.68 -9.64
C SER A 126 -4.26 -6.08 -9.48
N MET A 127 -3.65 -5.58 -10.57
CA MET A 127 -2.35 -4.90 -10.51
C MET A 127 -2.38 -3.67 -9.62
N LEU A 128 -3.40 -2.83 -9.77
CA LEU A 128 -3.53 -1.62 -8.95
C LEU A 128 -3.70 -1.97 -7.46
N ARG A 129 -4.54 -2.96 -7.13
CA ARG A 129 -4.75 -3.42 -5.75
C ARG A 129 -3.52 -4.03 -5.09
N LEU A 130 -2.70 -4.74 -5.87
CA LEU A 130 -1.51 -5.43 -5.38
C LEU A 130 -0.24 -4.58 -5.43
N SER A 131 -0.26 -3.46 -6.14
CA SER A 131 0.91 -2.59 -6.31
C SER A 131 1.51 -2.15 -4.97
N SER A 132 0.74 -1.52 -4.08
CA SER A 132 1.20 -1.07 -2.77
C SER A 132 1.85 -2.17 -1.92
N PRO A 133 1.21 -3.33 -1.65
CA PRO A 133 1.83 -4.37 -0.83
C PRO A 133 3.04 -5.02 -1.49
N ILE A 134 3.07 -5.14 -2.83
CA ILE A 134 4.26 -5.61 -3.55
C ILE A 134 5.42 -4.63 -3.34
N LEU A 135 5.18 -3.33 -3.48
CA LEU A 135 6.22 -2.31 -3.30
C LEU A 135 6.75 -2.27 -1.87
N ILE A 136 5.88 -2.44 -0.87
CA ILE A 136 6.30 -2.60 0.53
C ILE A 136 7.22 -3.82 0.68
N ASN A 137 6.88 -4.94 0.03
CA ASN A 137 7.72 -6.13 0.06
C ASN A 137 9.07 -5.93 -0.65
N VAL A 138 9.08 -5.25 -1.80
CA VAL A 138 10.31 -4.90 -2.55
C VAL A 138 11.21 -4.00 -1.70
N LEU A 139 10.63 -3.00 -1.04
CA LEU A 139 11.37 -2.12 -0.13
C LEU A 139 11.99 -2.92 1.02
N LEU A 140 11.23 -3.82 1.64
CA LEU A 140 11.73 -4.68 2.70
C LEU A 140 12.87 -5.58 2.19
N ALA A 141 12.72 -6.20 1.01
CA ALA A 141 13.77 -7.01 0.40
C ALA A 141 15.03 -6.18 0.10
N ALA A 142 14.89 -4.95 -0.40
CA ALA A 142 16.00 -4.02 -0.62
C ALA A 142 16.72 -3.67 0.68
N MET A 143 15.98 -3.39 1.76
CA MET A 143 16.58 -3.16 3.08
C MET A 143 17.33 -4.39 3.59
N LEU A 144 16.78 -5.59 3.45
CA LEU A 144 17.49 -6.82 3.84
C LEU A 144 18.79 -6.99 3.05
N MET A 145 18.76 -6.72 1.74
CA MET A 145 19.95 -6.78 0.88
C MET A 145 21.03 -5.77 1.28
N GLU A 146 20.65 -4.58 1.74
CA GLU A 146 21.63 -3.53 2.07
C GLU A 146 22.19 -3.67 3.49
N TYR A 147 21.36 -4.08 4.45
CA TYR A 147 21.69 -3.99 5.86
C TYR A 147 22.04 -5.34 6.52
N LEU A 148 21.68 -6.48 5.92
CA LEU A 148 22.06 -7.78 6.47
C LEU A 148 23.40 -8.25 5.91
N ASN A 149 24.37 -8.40 6.79
CA ASN A 149 25.66 -9.01 6.48
C ASN A 149 25.61 -10.53 6.75
N VAL A 150 24.90 -11.25 5.89
CA VAL A 150 24.68 -12.71 5.97
C VAL A 150 25.04 -13.37 4.65
N SER A 151 25.10 -14.71 4.63
CA SER A 151 25.38 -15.44 3.39
C SER A 151 24.25 -15.26 2.36
N ASP A 152 24.55 -15.44 1.07
CA ASP A 152 23.56 -15.31 -0.01
C ASP A 152 22.37 -16.26 0.15
N ILE A 153 22.62 -17.47 0.66
CA ILE A 153 21.58 -18.47 0.94
C ILE A 153 20.65 -17.98 2.05
N GLU A 154 21.21 -17.45 3.15
CA GLU A 154 20.42 -16.90 4.25
C GLU A 154 19.61 -15.67 3.81
N LEU A 155 20.24 -14.76 3.06
CA LEU A 155 19.57 -13.59 2.50
C LEU A 155 18.40 -13.98 1.59
N PHE A 156 18.60 -14.97 0.72
CA PHE A 156 17.54 -15.53 -0.12
C PHE A 156 16.39 -16.09 0.72
N MET A 157 16.68 -16.84 1.78
CA MET A 157 15.65 -17.38 2.68
C MET A 157 14.89 -16.28 3.42
N TYR A 158 15.55 -15.20 3.84
CA TYR A 158 14.89 -14.05 4.45
C TYR A 158 13.96 -13.34 3.47
N ILE A 159 14.40 -13.10 2.23
CA ILE A 159 13.57 -12.48 1.18
C ILE A 159 12.37 -13.39 0.83
N LEU A 160 12.54 -14.71 0.80
CA LEU A 160 11.40 -15.62 0.67
C LEU A 160 10.42 -15.43 1.83
N LEU A 161 10.93 -15.37 3.06
CA LEU A 161 10.09 -15.28 4.26
C LEU A 161 9.27 -13.98 4.32
N THR A 162 9.75 -12.87 3.73
CA THR A 162 9.00 -11.60 3.70
C THR A 162 7.68 -11.69 2.91
N VAL A 163 7.55 -12.66 1.99
CA VAL A 163 6.31 -12.88 1.24
C VAL A 163 5.14 -13.16 2.16
N ILE A 164 5.33 -13.91 3.24
CA ILE A 164 4.24 -14.30 4.14
C ILE A 164 3.59 -13.06 4.78
N PRO A 165 4.30 -12.22 5.55
CA PRO A 165 3.71 -11.05 6.20
C PRO A 165 3.25 -10.00 5.17
N CYS A 166 3.98 -9.77 4.08
CA CYS A 166 3.61 -8.76 3.09
C CYS A 166 2.38 -9.17 2.25
N HIS A 167 2.27 -10.45 1.86
CA HIS A 167 1.06 -10.95 1.21
C HIS A 167 -0.12 -10.98 2.19
N PHE A 168 0.13 -11.27 3.47
CA PHE A 168 -0.93 -11.23 4.48
C PHE A 168 -1.47 -9.81 4.65
N LEU A 169 -0.56 -8.83 4.69
CA LEU A 169 -0.91 -7.41 4.66
C LEU A 169 -1.68 -7.05 3.38
N ALA A 170 -1.30 -7.58 2.22
CA ALA A 170 -2.04 -7.41 0.96
C ALA A 170 -3.50 -7.87 1.09
N LEU A 171 -3.75 -8.99 1.78
CA LEU A 171 -5.10 -9.50 2.04
C LEU A 171 -5.87 -8.59 3.00
N ILE A 172 -5.24 -8.07 4.06
CA ILE A 172 -5.88 -7.11 4.99
C ILE A 172 -6.25 -5.82 4.25
N MET A 173 -5.31 -5.25 3.49
CA MET A 173 -5.50 -4.02 2.73
C MET A 173 -6.66 -4.12 1.73
N ASN A 174 -6.92 -5.35 1.25
CA ASN A 174 -7.99 -5.68 0.31
C ASN A 174 -9.20 -6.38 0.97
N HIS A 175 -9.24 -6.51 2.31
CA HIS A 175 -10.28 -7.25 3.02
C HIS A 175 -11.69 -6.72 2.69
N ASN A 176 -11.84 -5.39 2.68
CA ASN A 176 -13.11 -4.73 2.39
C ASN A 176 -13.40 -4.53 0.89
N SER A 177 -12.58 -5.10 0.00
CA SER A 177 -12.77 -5.03 -1.46
C SER A 177 -13.07 -6.42 -2.02
N HIS A 178 -14.20 -7.03 -1.66
CA HIS A 178 -14.71 -8.25 -2.28
C HIS A 178 -13.67 -9.39 -2.49
N ALA A 179 -12.54 -9.39 -1.76
CA ALA A 179 -11.43 -10.31 -2.01
C ALA A 179 -11.81 -11.78 -1.72
N PHE A 180 -12.92 -11.97 -1.01
CA PHE A 180 -13.59 -13.24 -0.76
C PHE A 180 -14.72 -13.58 -1.75
N GLU A 181 -15.20 -12.63 -2.56
CA GLU A 181 -16.18 -12.88 -3.63
C GLU A 181 -15.51 -13.21 -4.97
N ILE A 182 -14.18 -13.07 -5.05
CA ILE A 182 -13.42 -13.56 -6.19
C ILE A 182 -13.45 -15.09 -6.16
N ASP A 183 -13.86 -15.72 -7.27
CA ASP A 183 -13.82 -17.16 -7.42
C ASP A 183 -12.40 -17.75 -7.22
N GLY A 184 -12.30 -19.07 -7.04
CA GLY A 184 -11.00 -19.72 -6.81
C GLY A 184 -9.96 -19.44 -7.90
N LYS A 185 -10.39 -19.17 -9.14
CA LYS A 185 -9.51 -18.84 -10.27
C LYS A 185 -8.93 -17.43 -10.16
N GLY A 186 -9.74 -16.45 -9.77
CA GLY A 186 -9.26 -15.08 -9.57
C GLY A 186 -8.34 -14.96 -8.36
N GLN A 187 -8.60 -15.71 -7.28
CA GLN A 187 -7.69 -15.77 -6.13
C GLN A 187 -6.32 -16.35 -6.52
N PHE A 188 -6.30 -17.40 -7.35
CA PHE A 188 -5.06 -17.95 -7.89
C PHE A 188 -4.33 -16.93 -8.77
N LYS A 189 -5.06 -16.27 -9.67
CA LYS A 189 -4.52 -15.23 -10.56
C LYS A 189 -3.84 -14.10 -9.78
N GLU A 190 -4.45 -13.61 -8.70
CA GLU A 190 -3.85 -12.54 -7.90
C GLU A 190 -2.55 -12.95 -7.23
N ARG A 191 -2.44 -14.20 -6.78
CA ARG A 191 -1.20 -14.72 -6.20
C ARG A 191 -0.11 -14.87 -7.25
N VAL A 192 -0.45 -15.37 -8.43
CA VAL A 192 0.49 -15.43 -9.57
C VAL A 192 0.99 -14.03 -9.92
N ILE A 193 0.09 -13.04 -9.96
CA ILE A 193 0.45 -11.63 -10.17
C ILE A 193 1.39 -11.15 -9.07
N TYR A 194 1.04 -11.34 -7.79
CA TYR A 194 1.86 -10.91 -6.67
C TYR A 194 3.27 -11.48 -6.74
N SER A 195 3.38 -12.82 -6.84
CA SER A 195 4.66 -13.52 -6.83
C SER A 195 5.53 -13.17 -8.04
N SER A 196 4.93 -13.09 -9.23
CA SER A 196 5.68 -12.78 -10.46
C SER A 196 6.17 -11.33 -10.47
N VAL A 197 5.30 -10.38 -10.13
CA VAL A 197 5.67 -8.95 -10.14
C VAL A 197 6.67 -8.64 -9.02
N PHE A 198 6.49 -9.22 -7.82
CA PHE A 198 7.46 -9.10 -6.74
C PHE A 198 8.85 -9.62 -7.16
N TYR A 199 8.90 -10.83 -7.74
CA TYR A 199 10.15 -11.40 -8.23
C TYR A 199 10.83 -10.52 -9.27
N VAL A 200 10.09 -10.07 -10.29
CA VAL A 200 10.62 -9.21 -11.35
C VAL A 200 11.18 -7.91 -10.78
N LEU A 201 10.48 -7.25 -9.85
CA LEU A 201 10.95 -6.02 -9.23
C LEU A 201 12.21 -6.24 -8.37
N VAL A 202 12.29 -7.35 -7.63
CA VAL A 202 13.51 -7.71 -6.88
C VAL A 202 14.66 -8.00 -7.85
N ARG A 203 14.43 -8.70 -8.97
CA ARG A 203 15.47 -8.95 -9.98
C ARG A 203 15.94 -7.68 -10.67
N LEU A 204 15.03 -6.76 -11.00
CA LEU A 204 15.40 -5.45 -11.54
C LEU A 204 16.22 -4.65 -10.53
N TYR A 205 15.87 -4.71 -9.24
CA TYR A 205 16.66 -4.11 -8.17
C TYR A 205 18.08 -4.70 -8.13
N THR A 206 18.24 -6.03 -8.12
CA THR A 206 19.57 -6.66 -8.05
C THR A 206 20.40 -6.40 -9.31
N LEU A 207 19.76 -6.35 -10.48
CA LEU A 207 20.41 -6.00 -11.74
C LEU A 207 20.98 -4.58 -11.68
N TYR A 208 20.18 -3.61 -11.23
CA TYR A 208 20.57 -2.20 -11.24
C TYR A 208 21.53 -1.83 -10.11
N PHE A 209 21.23 -2.25 -8.87
CA PHE A 209 21.97 -1.82 -7.67
C PHE A 209 23.08 -2.78 -7.25
N ARG A 210 22.99 -4.07 -7.62
CA ARG A 210 23.98 -5.09 -7.25
C ARG A 210 24.72 -5.68 -8.46
N ALA A 211 24.53 -5.12 -9.65
CA ALA A 211 25.18 -5.52 -10.90
C ALA A 211 25.12 -7.04 -11.19
N THR A 212 24.03 -7.70 -10.79
CA THR A 212 23.86 -9.14 -11.03
C THR A 212 23.59 -9.41 -12.50
N GLU A 213 24.23 -10.42 -13.09
CA GLU A 213 24.01 -10.79 -14.49
C GLU A 213 22.69 -11.57 -14.72
N ILE A 214 22.20 -11.54 -15.96
CA ILE A 214 21.07 -12.34 -16.43
C ILE A 214 21.61 -13.47 -17.31
N TYR A 215 21.37 -14.71 -16.87
CA TYR A 215 21.72 -15.90 -17.65
C TYR A 215 20.46 -16.56 -18.19
N VAL A 216 20.36 -16.70 -19.51
CA VAL A 216 19.23 -17.38 -20.17
C VAL A 216 19.07 -18.82 -19.66
N GLN A 217 20.18 -19.48 -19.36
CA GLN A 217 20.21 -20.84 -18.82
C GLN A 217 19.60 -20.93 -17.40
N ALA A 218 19.57 -19.82 -16.66
CA ALA A 218 19.03 -19.77 -15.30
C ALA A 218 17.50 -19.59 -15.27
N ILE A 219 16.85 -19.26 -16.39
CA ILE A 219 15.40 -18.98 -16.44
C ILE A 219 14.55 -20.09 -15.80
N PHE A 220 14.94 -21.36 -16.00
CA PHE A 220 14.24 -22.47 -15.38
C PHE A 220 14.28 -22.40 -13.84
N PHE A 221 15.44 -22.09 -13.25
CA PHE A 221 15.59 -21.90 -11.82
C PHE A 221 14.85 -20.65 -11.32
N GLU A 222 14.84 -19.57 -12.10
CA GLU A 222 14.07 -18.36 -11.79
C GLU A 222 12.57 -18.66 -11.70
N LEU A 223 12.04 -19.51 -12.59
CA LEU A 223 10.63 -19.96 -12.53
C LEU A 223 10.33 -20.80 -11.28
N ILE A 224 11.29 -21.63 -10.82
CA ILE A 224 11.16 -22.36 -9.55
C ILE A 224 11.03 -21.38 -8.39
N VAL A 225 11.85 -20.31 -8.36
CA VAL A 225 11.76 -19.28 -7.32
C VAL A 225 10.39 -18.62 -7.32
N VAL A 226 9.84 -18.24 -8.49
CA VAL A 226 8.47 -17.70 -8.58
C VAL A 226 7.44 -18.69 -8.06
N GLY A 227 7.60 -19.99 -8.36
CA GLY A 227 6.77 -21.06 -7.80
C GLY A 227 6.83 -21.16 -6.28
N LEU A 228 8.02 -21.03 -5.68
CA LEU A 228 8.19 -21.00 -4.23
C LEU A 228 7.49 -19.78 -3.60
N LEU A 229 7.68 -18.60 -4.18
CA LEU A 229 6.98 -17.38 -3.76
C LEU A 229 5.46 -17.58 -3.82
N LEU A 230 4.95 -18.22 -4.89
CA LEU A 230 3.53 -18.55 -5.04
C LEU A 230 3.05 -19.48 -3.92
N CYS A 231 3.80 -20.53 -3.59
CA CYS A 231 3.47 -21.42 -2.47
C CYS A 231 3.37 -20.67 -1.13
N LEU A 232 4.26 -19.71 -0.86
CA LEU A 232 4.22 -18.92 0.38
C LEU A 232 2.97 -18.03 0.48
N THR A 233 2.45 -17.53 -0.65
CA THR A 233 1.17 -16.79 -0.65
C THR A 233 -0.02 -17.68 -0.23
N TYR A 234 0.02 -18.98 -0.50
CA TYR A 234 -1.01 -19.91 -0.02
C TYR A 234 -0.99 -20.03 1.50
N PHE A 235 0.19 -20.12 2.11
CA PHE A 235 0.31 -20.16 3.56
C PHE A 235 -0.30 -18.89 4.19
N SER A 236 0.10 -17.72 3.69
CA SER A 236 -0.43 -16.42 4.10
C SER A 236 -1.96 -16.36 4.01
N PHE A 237 -2.54 -16.87 2.92
CA PHE A 237 -3.98 -16.91 2.74
C PHE A 237 -4.71 -17.86 3.69
N GLN A 238 -4.16 -19.03 3.99
CA GLN A 238 -4.77 -19.95 4.95
C GLN A 238 -4.74 -19.35 6.36
N LEU A 239 -3.62 -18.72 6.75
CA LEU A 239 -3.52 -18.00 8.01
C LEU A 239 -4.59 -16.91 8.11
N TYR A 240 -4.76 -16.13 7.04
CA TYR A 240 -5.78 -15.09 6.96
C TYR A 240 -7.21 -15.64 7.11
N LYS A 241 -7.53 -16.76 6.45
CA LYS A 241 -8.81 -17.45 6.65
C LYS A 241 -9.01 -17.85 8.10
N VAL A 242 -8.02 -18.43 8.76
CA VAL A 242 -8.14 -18.85 10.17
C VAL A 242 -8.46 -17.67 11.08
N ILE A 243 -7.80 -16.53 10.86
CA ILE A 243 -7.97 -15.32 11.69
C ILE A 243 -9.33 -14.65 11.45
N PHE A 244 -9.71 -14.45 10.19
CA PHE A 244 -10.90 -13.67 9.84
C PHE A 244 -12.19 -14.50 9.63
N ARG A 245 -12.14 -15.85 9.65
CA ARG A 245 -13.34 -16.72 9.57
C ARG A 245 -14.25 -16.63 10.82
N LYS A 246 -13.77 -16.08 11.93
CA LYS A 246 -14.58 -15.91 13.15
C LYS A 246 -15.54 -14.72 13.13
N SER A 247 -15.40 -13.76 12.21
CA SER A 247 -16.25 -12.57 12.16
C SER A 247 -17.59 -12.77 11.44
N SER A 248 -17.79 -13.89 10.75
CA SER A 248 -19.05 -14.18 10.03
C SER A 248 -20.08 -14.98 10.85
N LEU A 249 -19.72 -15.46 12.04
CA LEU A 249 -20.61 -16.24 12.92
C LEU A 249 -21.24 -15.40 14.04
N THR A 250 -21.02 -14.09 14.06
CA THR A 250 -21.53 -13.17 15.10
C THR A 250 -22.71 -12.30 14.62
N TYR A 251 -23.18 -12.49 13.39
CA TYR A 251 -24.38 -11.82 12.84
C TYR A 251 -25.59 -12.75 12.67
N GLU A 252 -25.48 -14.01 13.12
CA GLU A 252 -26.61 -14.93 13.27
C GLU A 252 -26.81 -15.24 14.76
N ASN A 253 -27.40 -14.30 15.49
CA ASN A 253 -28.17 -14.52 16.72
C ASN A 253 -28.96 -13.26 17.07
#